data_AF-A0A936MNE8-F1
#
_entry.id   AF-A0A936MNE8-F1
#
_cell.length_a   1.000
_cell.length_b   1.000
_cell.length_c   1.000
_cell.angle_alpha   90.00
_cell.angle_beta   90.00
_cell.angle_gamma   90.00
#
_symmetry.space_group_name_H-M   'P 1'
#
loop_
_entity.id
_entity.type
_entity.pdbx_description
1 polymer ?
#
loop_
_entity_poly.entity_id
_entity_poly.type
_entity_poly.pdbx_seq_one_letter_code
_entity_poly.pdbx_strand_id
1 'polypeptide(L)'
;MTLGDRVLDWLLRRLRQQKPIDTDLALVFFHESIADTPSTFEHGGEAFQFVRVKGELGLRNALLGGHRLVAAIPNDMKVPLDLLERTYMGRAIEVQAHDVVAGLAGNFCVRIQNGTLAESVMKRSRALARYGTAFTSTGRAVTETEVKQVLVAMELGIDRKLERRSPEELLAQWMVAPPKVPSLPQLATDVLVEAHGRVGEWLAWALCEQKLDALCGLGRLRGRTRARAGAEGSARGDGARLGDVAAIGGGCGA
;
A
#
# COMPACT_ATOMS: atom_id res chain seq x y z
N MET A 1 -7.48 -20.32 1.26
CA MET A 1 -7.63 -19.46 2.45
C MET A 1 -8.10 -18.09 2.00
N THR A 2 -9.22 -17.60 2.51
CA THR A 2 -9.85 -16.35 2.06
C THR A 2 -9.14 -15.12 2.65
N LEU A 3 -9.56 -13.90 2.31
CA LEU A 3 -9.02 -12.71 2.99
C LEU A 3 -9.49 -12.70 4.44
N GLY A 4 -10.79 -12.93 4.68
CA GLY A 4 -11.38 -12.97 6.00
C GLY A 4 -10.72 -13.97 6.94
N ASP A 5 -10.36 -15.17 6.46
CA ASP A 5 -9.56 -16.15 7.22
C ASP A 5 -8.26 -15.54 7.73
N ARG A 6 -7.51 -14.92 6.81
CA ARG A 6 -6.19 -14.34 7.10
C ARG A 6 -6.30 -13.17 8.07
N VAL A 7 -7.30 -12.30 7.90
CA VAL A 7 -7.52 -11.15 8.78
C VAL A 7 -7.90 -11.61 10.19
N LEU A 8 -8.77 -12.62 10.31
CA LEU A 8 -9.11 -13.18 11.62
C LEU A 8 -7.92 -13.89 12.28
N ASP A 9 -7.12 -14.64 11.54
CA ASP A 9 -5.89 -15.26 12.09
C ASP A 9 -4.96 -14.19 12.68
N TRP A 10 -4.69 -13.10 11.95
CA TRP A 10 -3.84 -12.01 12.46
C TRP A 10 -4.47 -11.26 13.63
N LEU A 11 -5.79 -11.02 13.60
CA LEU A 11 -6.51 -10.44 14.72
C LEU A 11 -6.35 -11.31 15.96
N LEU A 12 -6.58 -12.63 15.87
CA LEU A 12 -6.43 -13.55 17.01
C LEU A 12 -4.99 -13.64 17.50
N ARG A 13 -3.98 -13.62 16.60
CA ARG A 13 -2.57 -13.54 16.99
C ARG A 13 -2.28 -12.28 17.80
N ARG A 14 -2.79 -11.13 17.36
CA ARG A 14 -2.65 -9.86 18.10
C ARG A 14 -3.31 -9.94 19.47
N LEU A 15 -4.50 -10.54 19.56
CA LEU A 15 -5.17 -10.73 20.84
C LEU A 15 -4.34 -11.63 21.78
N ARG A 16 -3.84 -12.77 21.30
CA ARG A 16 -2.97 -13.68 22.07
C ARG A 16 -1.73 -13.00 22.63
N GLN A 17 -1.17 -12.02 21.92
CA GLN A 17 -0.04 -11.22 22.42
C GLN A 17 -0.41 -10.33 23.62
N GLN A 18 -1.68 -9.94 23.76
CA GLN A 18 -2.16 -9.12 24.88
C GLN A 18 -2.55 -9.99 26.08
N LYS A 19 -3.25 -11.11 25.84
CA LYS A 19 -3.66 -12.06 26.87
C LYS A 19 -3.91 -13.43 26.24
N PRO A 20 -3.64 -14.56 26.93
CA PRO A 20 -4.08 -15.87 26.48
C PRO A 20 -5.58 -15.89 26.17
N ILE A 21 -5.95 -16.48 25.03
CA ILE A 21 -7.35 -16.69 24.65
C ILE A 21 -7.83 -17.96 25.36
N ASP A 22 -8.22 -17.83 26.62
CA ASP A 22 -8.74 -18.93 27.44
C ASP A 22 -10.28 -19.00 27.42
N THR A 23 -10.91 -18.15 26.59
CA THR A 23 -12.37 -18.00 26.50
C THR A 23 -12.90 -18.61 25.22
N ASP A 24 -14.05 -19.27 25.35
CA ASP A 24 -14.75 -19.92 24.24
C ASP A 24 -15.41 -18.94 23.25
N LEU A 25 -15.41 -17.64 23.53
CA LEU A 25 -16.10 -16.62 22.75
C LEU A 25 -15.20 -15.41 22.49
N ALA A 26 -15.02 -15.07 21.20
CA ALA A 26 -14.51 -13.78 20.77
C ALA A 26 -15.59 -13.05 19.96
N LEU A 27 -15.99 -11.86 20.42
CA LEU A 27 -16.89 -10.99 19.68
C LEU A 27 -16.07 -10.04 18.83
N VAL A 28 -16.37 -9.98 17.54
CA VAL A 28 -15.70 -9.10 16.58
C VAL A 28 -16.74 -8.22 15.91
N PHE A 29 -16.48 -6.92 15.85
CA PHE A 29 -17.33 -6.02 15.07
C PHE A 29 -17.23 -6.33 13.58
N PHE A 30 -18.38 -6.42 12.91
CA PHE A 30 -18.42 -6.77 11.51
C PHE A 30 -17.73 -5.70 10.66
N HIS A 31 -16.79 -6.15 9.85
CA HIS A 31 -16.12 -5.32 8.84
C HIS A 31 -16.07 -6.06 7.51
N GLU A 32 -16.01 -5.30 6.41
CA GLU A 32 -16.03 -5.86 5.05
C GLU A 32 -14.85 -6.80 4.76
N SER A 33 -13.71 -6.61 5.45
CA SER A 33 -12.52 -7.45 5.35
C SER A 33 -12.67 -8.87 5.89
N ILE A 34 -13.74 -9.15 6.66
CA ILE A 34 -14.08 -10.49 7.18
C ILE A 34 -15.40 -11.03 6.57
N ALA A 35 -15.86 -10.39 5.49
CA ALA A 35 -17.12 -10.74 4.82
C ALA A 35 -17.05 -12.07 4.04
N ASP A 36 -15.85 -12.53 3.68
CA ASP A 36 -15.60 -13.79 2.96
C ASP A 36 -15.04 -14.90 3.87
N THR A 37 -15.06 -14.71 5.20
CA THR A 37 -14.69 -15.77 6.14
C THR A 37 -15.65 -16.98 6.01
N PRO A 38 -15.15 -18.22 5.86
CA PRO A 38 -15.91 -19.46 5.95
C PRO A 38 -16.50 -19.67 7.35
N SER A 39 -17.42 -20.63 7.48
CA SER A 39 -18.05 -20.97 8.77
C SER A 39 -17.11 -21.57 9.81
N THR A 40 -15.96 -22.08 9.36
CA THR A 40 -14.93 -22.70 10.19
C THR A 40 -13.57 -22.32 9.63
N PHE A 41 -12.64 -21.94 10.49
CA PHE A 41 -11.26 -21.61 10.11
C PHE A 41 -10.29 -22.10 11.18
N GLU A 42 -9.03 -22.32 10.80
CA GLU A 42 -8.00 -22.79 11.72
C GLU A 42 -7.13 -21.62 12.22
N HIS A 43 -6.83 -21.63 13.52
CA HIS A 43 -5.90 -20.71 14.15
C HIS A 43 -5.05 -21.43 15.19
N GLY A 44 -3.73 -21.42 14.99
CA GLY A 44 -2.78 -22.06 15.91
C GLY A 44 -3.00 -23.58 16.09
N GLY A 45 -3.44 -24.27 15.03
CA GLY A 45 -3.72 -25.72 15.06
C GLY A 45 -5.10 -26.09 15.61
N GLU A 46 -5.93 -25.10 15.92
CA GLU A 46 -7.26 -25.29 16.48
C GLU A 46 -8.34 -24.77 15.54
N ALA A 47 -9.44 -25.51 15.38
CA ALA A 47 -10.58 -25.07 14.60
C ALA A 47 -11.45 -24.10 15.42
N PHE A 48 -11.76 -22.95 14.83
CA PHE A 48 -12.70 -21.97 15.35
C PHE A 48 -13.94 -21.95 14.48
N GLN A 49 -15.11 -21.84 15.11
CA GLN A 49 -16.36 -21.59 14.41
C GLN A 49 -16.51 -20.09 14.18
N PHE A 50 -16.82 -19.67 12.97
CA PHE A 50 -17.13 -18.29 12.64
C PHE A 50 -18.60 -18.13 12.28
N VAL A 51 -19.29 -17.21 12.96
CA VAL A 51 -20.71 -16.95 12.72
C VAL A 51 -20.96 -15.45 12.60
N ARG A 52 -21.72 -15.06 11.57
CA ARG A 52 -22.25 -13.70 11.44
C ARG A 52 -23.62 -13.66 12.08
N VAL A 53 -23.76 -12.88 13.14
CA VAL A 53 -25.03 -12.73 13.85
C VAL A 53 -25.63 -11.36 13.55
N LYS A 54 -26.96 -11.28 13.53
CA LYS A 54 -27.68 -10.02 13.30
C LYS A 54 -28.15 -9.35 14.60
N GLY A 55 -28.01 -10.04 15.73
CA GLY A 55 -28.51 -9.58 17.02
C GLY A 55 -28.32 -10.63 18.11
N GLU A 56 -28.81 -10.30 19.30
CA GLU A 56 -28.61 -11.10 20.51
C GLU A 56 -29.11 -12.54 20.38
N LEU A 57 -30.33 -12.74 19.86
CA LEU A 57 -30.89 -14.09 19.71
C LEU A 57 -30.02 -14.99 18.83
N GLY A 58 -29.45 -14.42 17.75
CA GLY A 58 -28.53 -15.14 16.88
C GLY A 58 -27.22 -15.51 17.59
N LEU A 59 -26.71 -14.61 18.44
CA LEU A 59 -25.53 -14.88 19.26
C LEU A 59 -25.79 -15.98 20.29
N ARG A 60 -26.93 -15.93 21.00
CA ARG A 60 -27.31 -16.98 21.95
C ARG A 60 -27.47 -18.33 21.27
N ASN A 61 -28.11 -18.37 20.09
CA ASN A 61 -28.24 -19.61 19.32
C ASN A 61 -26.87 -20.15 18.86
N ALA A 62 -25.95 -19.28 18.43
CA ALA A 62 -24.60 -19.69 18.05
C ALA A 62 -23.82 -20.30 19.23
N LEU A 63 -24.02 -19.77 20.44
CA LEU A 63 -23.39 -20.27 21.67
C LEU A 63 -23.87 -21.66 22.09
N LEU A 64 -25.04 -22.11 21.62
CA LEU A 64 -25.51 -23.48 21.85
C LEU A 64 -24.74 -24.49 20.98
N GLY A 65 -24.12 -24.02 19.88
CA GLY A 65 -23.53 -24.87 18.84
C GLY A 65 -22.11 -25.36 19.11
N GLY A 66 -21.38 -24.80 20.09
CA GLY A 66 -20.06 -25.30 20.44
C GLY A 66 -19.14 -24.32 21.16
N HIS A 67 -17.96 -24.83 21.53
CA HIS A 67 -16.84 -24.06 22.11
C HIS A 67 -15.99 -23.42 21.01
N ARG A 68 -15.26 -22.34 21.31
CA ARG A 68 -14.35 -21.62 20.40
C ARG A 68 -15.05 -20.94 19.21
N LEU A 69 -16.00 -20.08 19.56
CA LEU A 69 -16.79 -19.26 18.66
C LEU A 69 -16.14 -17.88 18.46
N VAL A 70 -15.97 -17.49 17.20
CA VAL A 70 -15.74 -16.10 16.78
C VAL A 70 -17.03 -15.57 16.15
N ALA A 71 -17.72 -14.68 16.85
CA ALA A 71 -18.99 -14.12 16.35
C ALA A 71 -18.78 -12.70 15.82
N ALA A 72 -19.12 -12.48 14.55
CA ALA A 72 -19.18 -11.16 13.94
C ALA A 72 -20.53 -10.51 14.24
N ILE A 73 -20.51 -9.40 14.99
CA ILE A 73 -21.70 -8.65 15.43
C ILE A 73 -21.84 -7.32 14.68
N PRO A 74 -23.06 -6.78 14.52
CA PRO A 74 -23.27 -5.42 14.01
C PRO A 74 -22.62 -4.36 14.92
N ASN A 75 -22.18 -3.24 14.34
CA ASN A 75 -21.51 -2.15 15.07
C ASN A 75 -22.43 -1.42 16.06
N ASP A 76 -23.74 -1.48 15.83
CA ASP A 76 -24.79 -0.86 16.65
C ASP A 76 -25.40 -1.83 17.68
N MET A 77 -24.97 -3.10 17.68
CA MET A 77 -25.50 -4.11 18.60
C MET A 77 -25.04 -3.84 20.04
N LYS A 78 -26.02 -3.69 20.95
CA LYS A 78 -25.76 -3.70 22.40
C LYS A 78 -25.60 -5.15 22.85
N VAL A 79 -24.41 -5.49 23.34
CA VAL A 79 -24.14 -6.83 23.87
C VAL A 79 -24.57 -6.89 25.34
N PRO A 80 -25.43 -7.84 25.74
CA PRO A 80 -25.79 -8.07 27.14
C PRO A 80 -24.57 -8.35 28.03
N LEU A 81 -24.64 -7.91 29.30
CA LEU A 81 -23.52 -8.02 30.25
C LEU A 81 -23.10 -9.48 30.49
N ASP A 82 -24.06 -10.41 30.56
CA ASP A 82 -23.80 -11.85 30.74
C ASP A 82 -22.99 -12.45 29.59
N LEU A 83 -23.16 -11.93 28.37
CA LEU A 83 -22.39 -12.35 27.19
C LEU A 83 -21.02 -11.67 27.14
N LEU A 84 -20.93 -10.42 27.59
CA LEU A 84 -19.65 -9.72 27.68
C LEU A 84 -18.70 -10.42 28.66
N GLU A 85 -19.18 -10.84 29.84
CA GLU A 85 -18.38 -11.56 30.84
C GLU A 85 -17.76 -12.86 30.30
N ARG A 86 -18.43 -13.51 29.35
CA ARG A 86 -17.93 -14.72 28.67
C ARG A 86 -17.00 -14.44 27.50
N THR A 87 -16.97 -13.21 27.02
CA THR A 87 -16.21 -12.79 25.85
C THR A 87 -14.76 -12.50 26.21
N TYR A 88 -13.83 -12.79 25.31
CA TYR A 88 -12.44 -12.38 25.41
C TYR A 88 -12.31 -10.87 25.75
N MET A 89 -11.59 -10.57 26.84
CA MET A 89 -11.41 -9.21 27.40
C MET A 89 -12.70 -8.48 27.82
N GLY A 90 -13.84 -9.17 27.94
CA GLY A 90 -15.07 -8.52 28.40
C GLY A 90 -15.68 -7.54 27.39
N ARG A 91 -15.29 -7.60 26.10
CA ARG A 91 -15.70 -6.62 25.09
C ARG A 91 -15.71 -7.18 23.67
N ALA A 92 -16.45 -6.52 22.79
CA ALA A 92 -16.32 -6.70 21.35
C ALA A 92 -15.03 -6.05 20.82
N ILE A 93 -14.45 -6.68 19.80
CA ILE A 93 -13.11 -6.39 19.29
C ILE A 93 -13.22 -5.84 17.89
N GLU A 94 -12.50 -4.75 17.63
CA GLU A 94 -12.44 -4.16 16.30
C GLU A 94 -11.33 -4.79 15.46
N VAL A 95 -11.64 -5.02 14.19
CA VAL A 95 -10.63 -5.24 13.16
C VAL A 95 -9.90 -3.93 12.94
N GLN A 96 -8.57 -3.93 13.03
CA GLN A 96 -7.75 -2.75 12.80
C GLN A 96 -7.05 -2.83 11.45
N ALA A 97 -6.64 -1.67 10.93
CA ALA A 97 -5.98 -1.56 9.64
C ALA A 97 -4.74 -2.46 9.50
N HIS A 98 -3.96 -2.62 10.57
CA HIS A 98 -2.78 -3.50 10.55
C HIS A 98 -3.14 -4.99 10.51
N ASP A 99 -4.30 -5.42 11.02
CA ASP A 99 -4.77 -6.80 10.88
C ASP A 99 -5.12 -7.09 9.42
N VAL A 100 -5.74 -6.10 8.75
CA VAL A 100 -6.07 -6.17 7.32
C VAL A 100 -4.80 -6.26 6.49
N VAL A 101 -3.84 -5.34 6.70
CA VAL A 101 -2.55 -5.36 5.98
C VAL A 101 -1.79 -6.64 6.24
N ALA A 102 -1.76 -7.13 7.48
CA ALA A 102 -1.08 -8.38 7.81
C ALA A 102 -1.72 -9.58 7.09
N GLY A 103 -3.05 -9.63 7.04
CA GLY A 103 -3.78 -10.64 6.28
C GLY A 103 -3.52 -10.57 4.77
N LEU A 104 -3.39 -9.37 4.22
CA LEU A 104 -3.06 -9.14 2.81
C LEU A 104 -1.63 -9.56 2.46
N ALA A 105 -0.66 -9.09 3.24
CA ALA A 105 0.77 -9.31 3.02
C ALA A 105 1.26 -10.70 3.47
N GLY A 106 0.48 -11.40 4.30
CA GLY A 106 0.89 -12.66 4.91
C GLY A 106 2.02 -12.52 5.95
N ASN A 107 2.34 -11.28 6.37
CA ASN A 107 3.42 -10.96 7.31
C ASN A 107 2.90 -10.02 8.39
N PHE A 108 3.57 -9.96 9.54
CA PHE A 108 3.21 -9.03 10.60
C PHE A 108 3.26 -7.58 10.10
N CYS A 109 2.26 -6.78 10.44
CA CYS A 109 2.25 -5.36 10.12
C CYS A 109 2.49 -4.54 11.39
N VAL A 110 3.42 -3.59 11.32
CA VAL A 110 3.62 -2.60 12.39
C VAL A 110 2.32 -1.81 12.56
N ARG A 111 2.01 -1.40 13.79
CA ARG A 111 0.84 -0.57 14.07
C ARG A 111 0.90 0.72 13.26
N ILE A 112 -0.11 0.92 12.41
CA ILE A 112 -0.31 2.15 11.64
C ILE A 112 -0.74 3.25 12.61
N GLN A 113 0.08 4.30 12.74
CA GLN A 113 -0.19 5.42 13.66
C GLN A 113 -1.00 6.52 12.98
N ASN A 114 -0.80 6.71 11.68
CA ASN A 114 -1.55 7.69 10.92
C ASN A 114 -3.02 7.27 10.76
N GLY A 115 -3.93 8.02 11.40
CA GLY A 115 -5.37 7.74 11.38
C GLY A 115 -5.99 7.77 9.99
N THR A 116 -5.61 8.75 9.16
CA THR A 116 -6.09 8.89 7.77
C THR A 116 -5.66 7.70 6.90
N LEU A 117 -4.44 7.22 7.11
CA LEU A 117 -3.93 6.03 6.42
C LEU A 117 -4.70 4.78 6.87
N ALA A 118 -4.89 4.61 8.18
CA ALA A 118 -5.63 3.48 8.73
C ALA A 118 -7.08 3.45 8.21
N GLU A 119 -7.77 4.59 8.20
CA GLU A 119 -9.13 4.70 7.67
C GLU A 119 -9.20 4.33 6.18
N SER A 120 -8.20 4.77 5.41
CA SER A 120 -8.13 4.48 3.97
C SER A 120 -7.88 3.01 3.68
N VAL A 121 -7.05 2.34 4.48
CA VAL A 121 -6.86 0.89 4.43
C VAL A 121 -8.18 0.16 4.71
N MET A 122 -8.91 0.58 5.75
CA MET A 122 -10.18 -0.06 6.12
C MET A 122 -11.23 0.10 5.02
N LYS A 123 -11.45 1.34 4.55
CA LYS A 123 -12.40 1.66 3.47
C LYS A 123 -12.11 0.94 2.15
N ARG A 124 -10.83 0.60 1.89
CA ARG A 124 -10.38 0.04 0.60
C ARG A 124 -9.85 -1.38 0.71
N SER A 125 -10.14 -2.07 1.81
CA SER A 125 -9.61 -3.41 2.11
C SER A 125 -9.82 -4.42 0.97
N ARG A 126 -10.99 -4.42 0.31
CA ARG A 126 -11.26 -5.28 -0.86
C ARG A 126 -10.45 -4.92 -2.10
N ALA A 127 -10.24 -3.64 -2.38
CA ALA A 127 -9.43 -3.21 -3.51
C ALA A 127 -7.96 -3.57 -3.27
N LEU A 128 -7.47 -3.34 -2.04
CA LEU A 128 -6.12 -3.71 -1.60
C LEU A 128 -5.85 -5.22 -1.68
N ALA A 129 -6.88 -6.08 -1.59
CA ALA A 129 -6.75 -7.52 -1.82
C ALA A 129 -6.08 -7.89 -3.14
N ARG A 130 -6.28 -7.08 -4.19
CA ARG A 130 -5.66 -7.29 -5.51
C ARG A 130 -4.18 -6.93 -5.53
N TYR A 131 -3.73 -6.11 -4.59
CA TYR A 131 -2.36 -5.62 -4.46
C TYR A 131 -1.59 -6.32 -3.33
N GLY A 132 -2.09 -7.44 -2.80
CA GLY A 132 -1.42 -8.19 -1.73
C GLY A 132 0.01 -8.63 -2.07
N THR A 133 0.31 -8.86 -3.35
CA THR A 133 1.66 -9.20 -3.85
C THR A 133 2.61 -8.00 -3.93
N ALA A 134 2.10 -6.77 -3.82
CA ALA A 134 2.92 -5.56 -3.81
C ALA A 134 3.65 -5.35 -2.48
N PHE A 135 3.22 -6.02 -1.41
CA PHE A 135 3.95 -6.10 -0.15
C PHE A 135 5.16 -7.02 -0.35
N THR A 136 6.37 -6.47 -0.27
CA THR A 136 7.62 -7.20 -0.54
C THR A 136 8.36 -7.61 0.73
N SER A 137 7.79 -7.34 1.91
CA SER A 137 8.38 -7.70 3.20
C SER A 137 8.26 -9.20 3.47
N THR A 138 8.88 -10.04 2.65
CA THR A 138 9.04 -11.47 2.92
C THR A 138 9.94 -11.66 4.14
N GLY A 139 9.36 -12.12 5.25
CA GLY A 139 10.10 -12.40 6.50
C GLY A 139 10.46 -11.16 7.33
N ARG A 140 9.97 -9.97 6.95
CA ARG A 140 10.09 -8.73 7.72
C ARG A 140 8.71 -8.15 8.02
N ALA A 141 8.62 -7.35 9.07
CA ALA A 141 7.38 -6.65 9.37
C ALA A 141 7.06 -5.62 8.28
N VAL A 142 5.82 -5.60 7.81
CA VAL A 142 5.31 -4.55 6.92
C VAL A 142 5.30 -3.22 7.67
N THR A 143 5.99 -2.23 7.13
CA THR A 143 6.13 -0.91 7.74
C THR A 143 5.01 0.02 7.28
N GLU A 144 4.77 1.09 8.04
CA GLU A 144 3.79 2.12 7.65
C GLU A 144 4.16 2.75 6.29
N THR A 145 5.45 2.99 6.03
CA THR A 145 5.93 3.50 4.73
C THR A 145 5.56 2.56 3.58
N GLU A 146 5.72 1.26 3.76
CA GLU A 146 5.33 0.28 2.74
C GLU A 146 3.81 0.31 2.47
N VAL A 147 3.00 0.44 3.52
CA VAL A 147 1.53 0.59 3.38
C VAL A 147 1.20 1.85 2.58
N LYS A 148 1.87 2.97 2.84
CA LYS A 148 1.68 4.22 2.08
C LYS A 148 1.97 4.02 0.60
N GLN A 149 3.12 3.40 0.29
CA GLN A 149 3.53 3.13 -1.08
C GLN A 149 2.54 2.25 -1.83
N VAL A 150 2.06 1.16 -1.21
CA VAL A 150 1.09 0.25 -1.82
C VAL A 150 -0.27 0.92 -2.01
N LEU A 151 -0.72 1.71 -1.04
CA LEU A 151 -1.98 2.45 -1.14
C LEU A 151 -1.95 3.46 -2.29
N VAL A 152 -0.87 4.25 -2.40
CA VAL A 152 -0.68 5.21 -3.49
C VAL A 152 -0.54 4.50 -4.82
N ALA A 153 0.24 3.42 -4.91
CA ALA A 153 0.36 2.62 -6.13
C ALA A 153 -1.00 2.09 -6.61
N MET A 154 -1.85 1.62 -5.69
CA MET A 154 -3.23 1.22 -6.00
C MET A 154 -4.07 2.38 -6.54
N GLU A 155 -3.98 3.58 -5.95
CA GLU A 155 -4.73 4.75 -6.45
C GLU A 155 -4.31 5.15 -7.86
N LEU A 156 -3.02 4.95 -8.18
CA LEU A 156 -2.43 5.26 -9.47
C LEU A 156 -2.61 4.12 -10.50
N GLY A 157 -3.21 3.00 -10.12
CA GLY A 157 -3.39 1.83 -10.99
C GLY A 157 -2.07 1.14 -11.35
N ILE A 158 -1.12 1.10 -10.40
CA ILE A 158 0.20 0.49 -10.57
C ILE A 158 0.26 -0.80 -9.78
N ASP A 159 0.36 -1.93 -10.47
CA ASP A 159 0.34 -3.28 -9.86
C ASP A 159 1.61 -3.61 -9.04
N ARG A 160 2.60 -2.74 -9.02
CA ARG A 160 3.89 -2.91 -8.35
C ARG A 160 4.24 -1.67 -7.53
N LYS A 161 5.22 -1.79 -6.64
CA LYS A 161 5.77 -0.64 -5.90
C LYS A 161 6.22 0.47 -6.84
N LEU A 162 5.88 1.71 -6.47
CA LEU A 162 6.19 2.93 -7.20
C LEU A 162 7.70 3.05 -7.52
N GLU A 163 8.56 2.71 -6.56
CA GLU A 163 10.03 2.75 -6.68
C GLU A 163 10.59 1.88 -7.83
N ARG A 164 9.84 0.87 -8.29
CA ARG A 164 10.28 -0.02 -9.37
C ARG A 164 9.94 0.51 -10.76
N ARG A 165 9.25 1.65 -10.86
CA ARG A 165 8.92 2.32 -12.11
C ARG A 165 9.81 3.53 -12.29
N SER A 166 10.32 3.74 -13.49
CA SER A 166 11.01 5.00 -13.77
C SER A 166 9.97 6.15 -13.88
N PRO A 167 10.35 7.39 -13.57
CA PRO A 167 9.48 8.55 -13.78
C PRO A 167 8.95 8.66 -15.22
N GLU A 168 9.74 8.27 -16.21
CA GLU A 168 9.36 8.27 -17.62
C GLU A 168 8.30 7.21 -17.92
N GLU A 169 8.42 6.02 -17.34
CA GLU A 169 7.40 4.96 -17.48
C GLU A 169 6.07 5.39 -16.87
N LEU A 170 6.10 6.02 -15.68
CA LEU A 170 4.91 6.55 -15.04
C LEU A 170 4.23 7.60 -15.93
N LEU A 171 5.01 8.55 -16.45
CA LEU A 171 4.48 9.59 -17.32
C LEU A 171 3.92 9.01 -18.61
N ALA A 172 4.62 8.07 -19.26
CA ALA A 172 4.15 7.42 -20.48
C ALA A 172 2.83 6.65 -20.25
N GLN A 173 2.72 5.93 -19.13
CA GLN A 173 1.47 5.26 -18.74
C GLN A 173 0.34 6.28 -18.54
N TRP A 174 0.60 7.38 -17.84
CA TRP A 174 -0.40 8.41 -17.56
C TRP A 174 -0.82 9.21 -18.80
N MET A 175 0.04 9.32 -19.82
CA MET A 175 -0.33 9.91 -21.10
C MET A 175 -1.34 9.05 -21.87
N VAL A 176 -1.27 7.72 -21.73
CA VAL A 176 -2.23 6.80 -22.37
C VAL A 176 -3.52 6.72 -21.56
N ALA A 177 -3.40 6.63 -20.24
CA ALA A 177 -4.51 6.52 -19.32
C ALA A 177 -4.26 7.43 -18.10
N PRO A 178 -4.79 8.68 -18.10
CA PRO A 178 -4.59 9.61 -17.02
C PRO A 178 -5.11 9.04 -15.69
N PRO A 179 -4.30 8.98 -14.64
CA PRO A 179 -4.76 8.56 -13.33
C PRO A 179 -5.79 9.58 -12.81
N LYS A 180 -6.77 9.08 -12.05
CA LYS A 180 -7.67 9.97 -11.32
C LYS A 180 -6.89 10.68 -10.21
N VAL A 181 -7.35 11.85 -9.80
CA VAL A 181 -6.80 12.55 -8.64
C VAL A 181 -6.87 11.61 -7.43
N PRO A 182 -5.74 11.33 -6.76
CA PRO A 182 -5.70 10.47 -5.58
C PRO A 182 -6.61 11.01 -4.49
N SER A 183 -7.22 10.12 -3.71
CA SER A 183 -8.07 10.56 -2.59
C SER A 183 -7.26 11.15 -1.44
N LEU A 184 -5.97 10.82 -1.39
CA LEU A 184 -4.99 11.34 -0.45
C LEU A 184 -3.88 12.09 -1.21
N PRO A 185 -4.15 13.30 -1.73
CA PRO A 185 -3.19 14.02 -2.58
C PRO A 185 -1.88 14.35 -1.88
N GLN A 186 -1.94 14.70 -0.59
CA GLN A 186 -0.74 14.95 0.21
C GLN A 186 0.12 13.68 0.33
N LEU A 187 -0.53 12.53 0.58
CA LEU A 187 0.17 11.25 0.71
C LEU A 187 0.80 10.82 -0.62
N ALA A 188 0.07 10.99 -1.72
CA ALA A 188 0.60 10.71 -3.05
C ALA A 188 1.81 11.60 -3.37
N THR A 189 1.76 12.87 -2.97
CA THR A 189 2.89 13.80 -3.11
C THR A 189 4.10 13.32 -2.32
N ASP A 190 3.93 13.04 -1.02
CA ASP A 190 5.04 12.58 -0.15
C ASP A 190 5.69 11.31 -0.70
N VAL A 191 4.88 10.33 -1.14
CA VAL A 191 5.38 9.06 -1.69
C VAL A 191 6.10 9.25 -3.03
N LEU A 192 5.59 10.10 -3.93
CA LEU A 192 6.24 10.39 -5.21
C LEU A 192 7.58 11.11 -5.00
N VAL A 193 7.63 12.06 -4.06
CA VAL A 193 8.85 12.80 -3.70
C VAL A 193 9.87 11.87 -3.05
N GLU A 194 9.46 10.98 -2.15
CA GLU A 194 10.35 9.99 -1.54
C GLU A 194 10.94 9.03 -2.59
N ALA A 195 10.14 8.58 -3.56
CA ALA A 195 10.58 7.63 -4.58
C ALA A 195 11.43 8.26 -5.71
N HIS A 196 11.16 9.51 -6.09
CA HIS A 196 11.76 10.12 -7.30
C HIS A 196 12.38 11.52 -7.07
N GLY A 197 12.49 11.96 -5.82
CA GLY A 197 13.04 13.25 -5.43
C GLY A 197 12.34 14.42 -6.13
N ARG A 198 13.12 15.34 -6.68
CA ARG A 198 12.62 16.53 -7.38
C ARG A 198 11.73 16.21 -8.58
N VAL A 199 11.95 15.09 -9.27
CA VAL A 199 11.06 14.67 -10.38
C VAL A 199 9.71 14.21 -9.83
N GLY A 200 9.72 13.59 -8.65
CA GLY A 200 8.52 13.25 -7.90
C GLY A 200 7.65 14.45 -7.56
N GLU A 201 8.23 15.59 -7.20
CA GLU A 201 7.49 16.84 -6.95
C GLU A 201 6.72 17.29 -8.19
N TRP A 202 7.36 17.25 -9.36
CA TRP A 202 6.72 17.61 -10.63
C TRP A 202 5.62 16.64 -11.04
N LEU A 203 5.84 15.34 -10.83
CA LEU A 203 4.83 14.31 -11.07
C LEU A 203 3.63 14.48 -10.14
N ALA A 204 3.88 14.73 -8.85
CA ALA A 204 2.84 14.97 -7.85
C ALA A 204 2.03 16.23 -8.17
N TRP A 205 2.70 17.33 -8.55
CA TRP A 205 2.03 18.54 -9.00
C TRP A 205 1.14 18.27 -10.23
N ALA A 206 1.68 17.60 -11.25
CA ALA A 206 0.92 17.30 -12.46
C ALA A 206 -0.29 16.39 -12.20
N LEU A 207 -0.15 15.45 -11.27
CA LEU A 207 -1.21 14.55 -10.81
C LEU A 207 -2.31 15.29 -10.04
N CYS A 208 -1.94 16.07 -9.03
CA CYS A 208 -2.89 16.76 -8.14
C CYS A 208 -3.62 17.91 -8.86
N GLU A 209 -2.93 18.62 -9.75
CA GLU A 209 -3.49 19.74 -10.51
C GLU A 209 -4.12 19.33 -11.84
N GLN A 210 -4.07 18.04 -12.20
CA GLN A 210 -4.46 17.50 -13.52
C GLN A 210 -3.78 18.23 -14.69
N LYS A 211 -2.52 18.61 -14.54
CA LYS A 211 -1.74 19.39 -15.52
C LYS A 211 -0.68 18.55 -16.23
N LEU A 212 -1.03 17.31 -16.58
CA LEU A 212 -0.14 16.36 -17.25
C LEU A 212 0.34 16.89 -18.62
N ASP A 213 -0.56 17.53 -19.38
CA ASP A 213 -0.22 18.14 -20.68
C ASP A 213 0.74 19.32 -20.54
N ALA A 214 0.58 20.14 -19.50
CA ALA A 214 1.48 21.25 -19.21
C ALA A 214 2.89 20.74 -18.86
N LEU A 215 2.98 19.67 -18.08
CA LEU A 215 4.25 19.01 -17.76
C LEU A 215 4.94 18.47 -19.03
N CYS A 216 4.18 17.79 -19.90
CA CYS A 216 4.69 17.30 -21.17
C CYS A 216 5.17 18.44 -22.10
N GLY A 217 4.42 19.56 -22.13
CA GLY A 217 4.78 20.77 -22.86
C GLY A 217 6.10 21.38 -22.38
N LEU A 218 6.28 21.51 -21.07
CA LEU A 218 7.53 21.98 -20.46
C LEU A 218 8.71 21.06 -20.79
N GLY A 219 8.49 19.74 -20.77
CA GLY A 219 9.49 18.75 -21.16
C GLY A 219 9.95 18.90 -22.61
N ARG A 220 9.00 19.08 -23.55
CA ARG A 220 9.30 19.31 -24.97
C ARG A 220 10.11 20.60 -25.19
N LEU A 221 9.76 21.67 -24.48
CA LEU A 221 10.49 22.95 -24.57
C LEU A 221 11.94 22.80 -24.09
N ARG A 222 12.17 22.09 -22.98
CA ARG A 222 13.52 21.85 -22.44
C ARG A 222 14.35 20.89 -23.30
N GLY A 223 13.72 19.88 -23.91
CA GLY A 223 14.37 18.99 -24.86
C GLY A 223 14.86 19.74 -26.11
N ARG A 224 14.04 20.66 -26.63
CA ARG A 224 14.41 21.51 -27.77
C ARG A 224 15.55 22.47 -27.47
N THR A 225 15.59 23.09 -26.29
CA THR A 225 16.70 23.98 -25.91
C THR A 225 18.00 23.21 -25.70
N ARG A 226 17.95 22.00 -25.13
CA ARG A 226 19.14 21.15 -24.96
C ARG A 226 19.68 20.61 -26.29
N ALA A 227 18.80 20.20 -27.21
CA ALA A 227 19.19 19.78 -28.55
C ALA A 227 19.83 20.94 -29.34
N ARG A 228 19.28 22.16 -29.19
CA ARG A 228 19.84 23.37 -29.81
C ARG A 228 21.21 23.75 -29.22
N ALA A 229 21.38 23.69 -27.90
CA ALA A 229 22.66 23.92 -27.24
C ALA A 229 23.71 22.84 -27.59
N GLY A 230 23.30 21.58 -27.73
CA GLY A 230 24.18 20.49 -28.19
C GLY A 230 24.59 20.63 -29.65
N ALA A 231 23.68 21.08 -30.52
CA ALA A 231 23.99 21.37 -31.93
C ALA A 231 24.92 22.58 -32.07
N GLU A 232 24.75 23.62 -31.26
CA GLU A 232 25.66 24.79 -31.23
C GLU A 232 27.04 24.46 -30.61
N GLY A 233 27.11 23.51 -29.66
CA GLY A 233 28.37 23.00 -29.12
C GLY A 233 29.12 22.10 -30.11
N SER A 234 28.40 21.26 -30.87
CA SER A 234 28.96 20.41 -31.93
C SER A 234 29.41 21.24 -33.15
N ALA A 235 28.67 22.31 -33.51
CA ALA A 235 29.03 23.21 -34.60
C ALA A 235 30.22 24.15 -34.29
N ARG A 236 30.61 24.29 -33.01
CA ARG A 236 31.84 25.00 -32.61
C ARG A 236 33.06 24.10 -32.43
N GLY A 237 32.91 22.78 -32.57
CA GLY A 237 33.99 21.79 -32.39
C GLY A 237 34.72 21.36 -33.66
N ASP A 238 34.14 21.55 -34.85
CA ASP A 238 34.66 20.98 -36.12
C ASP A 238 35.18 22.05 -37.10
N GLY A 239 35.64 23.19 -36.58
CA GLY A 239 36.03 24.35 -37.37
C GLY A 239 37.43 24.90 -37.11
N ALA A 240 38.44 24.07 -36.81
CA ALA A 240 39.83 24.52 -36.80
C ALA A 240 40.85 23.37 -36.85
N ARG A 241 41.16 22.83 -38.04
CA ARG A 241 42.51 22.36 -38.39
C ARG A 241 42.74 22.42 -39.91
N LEU A 242 43.18 23.58 -40.37
CA LEU A 242 43.96 23.74 -41.59
C LEU A 242 45.24 24.49 -41.22
N GLY A 243 46.39 23.89 -41.51
CA GLY A 243 47.62 24.61 -41.86
C GLY A 243 48.52 25.10 -40.71
N ASP A 244 49.72 24.51 -40.70
CA ASP A 244 51.01 25.16 -40.47
C ASP A 244 51.49 25.51 -39.05
N VAL A 245 52.37 24.64 -38.55
CA VAL A 245 53.60 25.08 -37.87
C VAL A 245 54.78 24.41 -38.59
N ALA A 246 55.51 25.20 -39.37
CA ALA A 246 56.76 24.80 -40.00
C ALA A 246 57.94 24.95 -39.01
N ALA A 247 58.75 23.89 -38.98
CA ALA A 247 60.22 23.84 -38.87
C ALA A 247 60.98 24.62 -37.77
N ILE A 248 61.80 23.87 -37.01
CA ILE A 248 63.26 23.99 -36.75
C ILE A 248 63.58 22.69 -35.98
N GLY A 249 64.50 21.78 -36.30
CA GLY A 249 65.72 21.79 -37.10
C GLY A 249 66.79 21.04 -36.28
N GLY A 250 67.34 19.94 -36.80
CA GLY A 250 68.42 19.19 -36.14
C GLY A 250 68.81 17.93 -36.90
N GLY A 251 69.83 18.04 -37.76
CA GLY A 251 70.34 16.98 -38.62
C GLY A 251 71.47 16.12 -38.02
N CYS A 252 71.58 14.92 -38.58
CA CYS A 252 72.74 14.07 -38.89
C CYS A 252 74.01 14.05 -38.00
N GLY A 253 74.41 12.82 -37.67
CA GLY A 253 75.79 12.38 -37.45
C GLY A 253 75.86 10.84 -37.55
N ALA A 254 76.87 10.35 -38.28
CA ALA A 254 77.10 8.98 -38.76
C ALA A 254 77.07 7.86 -37.70
#